data_AF-A0A7C5YUC3-F1
#
_entry.id   AF-A0A7C5YUC3-F1
#
_cell.length_a   1.000
_cell.length_b   1.000
_cell.length_c   1.000
_cell.angle_alpha   90.00
_cell.angle_beta   90.00
_cell.angle_gamma   90.00
#
_symmetry.space_group_name_H-M   'P 1'
#
loop_
_entity.id
_entity.type
_entity.pdbx_description
1 polymer ?
#
loop_
_entity_poly.entity_id
_entity_poly.type
_entity_poly.pdbx_seq_one_letter_code
_entity_poly.pdbx_strand_id
1 'polypeptide(L)'
;MTEKEAQSAENPVPEQAEAPAVETAVEEAEALRRELEEEKKKSAEYYDQWLRSVAELRNYKKRVEQEREQMAQEAASGLLLRLLPILDDFERALAVLPDEKLLRFSWIEGVMLIYRRLPATLEQHGLRAMETVGKPFDPYFHEAV
;
A
#
# COMPACT_ATOMS: atom_id res chain seq x y z
N MET A 1 -86.96 -36.39 49.58
CA MET A 1 -86.41 -35.02 49.52
C MET A 1 -85.18 -35.05 50.42
N THR A 2 -83.98 -35.26 49.85
CA THR A 2 -83.03 -34.22 49.35
C THR A 2 -82.47 -33.43 50.54
N GLU A 3 -81.17 -33.31 50.79
CA GLU A 3 -79.93 -33.35 49.95
C GLU A 3 -78.90 -34.41 50.46
N LYS A 4 -77.89 -34.92 49.72
CA LYS A 4 -76.63 -34.30 49.23
C LYS A 4 -75.89 -33.51 50.35
N GLU A 5 -74.58 -33.56 50.59
CA GLU A 5 -73.39 -34.23 49.98
C GLU A 5 -72.25 -34.17 51.06
N ALA A 6 -71.06 -34.79 50.99
CA ALA A 6 -70.33 -35.55 49.95
C ALA A 6 -69.38 -36.60 50.61
N GLN A 7 -68.42 -37.14 49.86
CA GLN A 7 -67.27 -37.94 50.36
C GLN A 7 -66.03 -37.06 50.57
N SER A 8 -65.07 -37.52 51.37
CA SER A 8 -63.66 -37.17 51.16
C SER A 8 -62.77 -38.35 51.51
N ALA A 9 -62.09 -38.91 50.50
CA ALA A 9 -61.14 -40.01 50.65
C ALA A 9 -59.71 -39.48 50.50
N GLU A 10 -58.83 -39.98 51.37
CA GLU A 10 -57.47 -40.45 51.07
C GLU A 10 -56.75 -39.87 49.84
N ASN A 11 -55.76 -39.00 50.08
CA ASN A 11 -54.36 -39.27 49.70
C ASN A 11 -53.39 -38.18 50.20
N PRO A 12 -52.25 -38.54 50.83
CA PRO A 12 -51.10 -37.65 50.92
C PRO A 12 -50.35 -37.65 49.58
N VAL A 13 -50.07 -36.47 49.04
CA VAL A 13 -49.23 -36.31 47.84
C VAL A 13 -47.76 -36.60 48.21
N PRO A 14 -47.03 -37.46 47.48
CA PRO A 14 -45.62 -37.72 47.75
C PRO A 14 -44.75 -36.57 47.23
N GLU A 15 -44.32 -35.71 48.15
CA GLU A 15 -43.29 -34.70 47.94
C GLU A 15 -41.89 -35.36 47.98
N GLN A 16 -41.35 -35.76 46.82
CA GLN A 16 -39.91 -35.96 46.53
C GLN A 16 -39.68 -36.60 45.14
N ALA A 17 -39.35 -35.79 44.12
CA ALA A 17 -38.90 -36.31 42.82
C ALA A 17 -38.01 -35.35 41.96
N GLU A 18 -37.85 -34.07 42.32
CA GLU A 18 -37.26 -33.08 41.39
C GLU A 18 -35.75 -32.81 41.54
N ALA A 19 -35.11 -33.20 42.65
CA ALA A 19 -33.71 -32.84 42.92
C ALA A 19 -32.66 -33.25 41.84
N PRO A 20 -32.63 -34.51 41.33
CA PRO A 20 -31.49 -34.96 40.52
C PRO A 20 -31.51 -34.45 39.06
N ALA A 21 -32.63 -33.92 38.58
CA ALA A 21 -32.75 -33.40 37.21
C ALA A 21 -32.31 -31.93 37.09
N VAL A 22 -32.22 -31.21 38.21
CA VAL A 22 -31.81 -29.79 38.23
C VAL A 22 -30.29 -29.66 38.32
N GLU A 23 -29.61 -30.52 39.09
CA GLU A 23 -28.15 -30.51 39.21
C GLU A 23 -27.45 -30.80 37.87
N THR A 24 -27.90 -31.83 37.13
CA THR A 24 -27.33 -32.18 35.82
C THR A 24 -27.50 -31.08 34.77
N ALA A 25 -28.65 -30.40 34.76
CA ALA A 25 -28.91 -29.26 33.88
C ALA A 25 -28.02 -28.03 34.22
N VAL A 26 -27.62 -27.88 35.49
CA VAL A 26 -26.68 -26.82 35.91
C VAL A 26 -25.24 -27.18 35.48
N GLU A 27 -24.81 -28.43 35.61
CA GLU A 27 -23.50 -28.89 35.14
C GLU A 27 -23.33 -28.75 33.61
N GLU A 28 -24.33 -29.14 32.82
CA GLU A 28 -24.33 -28.93 31.36
C GLU A 28 -24.28 -27.43 31.00
N ALA A 29 -25.04 -26.60 31.72
CA ALA A 29 -25.02 -25.14 31.52
C ALA A 29 -23.66 -24.51 31.88
N GLU A 30 -22.94 -25.03 32.87
CA GLU A 30 -21.57 -24.60 33.16
C GLU A 30 -20.57 -25.07 32.10
N ALA A 31 -20.69 -26.32 31.62
CA ALA A 31 -19.83 -26.84 30.55
C ALA A 31 -19.96 -26.01 29.26
N LEU A 32 -21.20 -25.75 28.82
CA LEU A 32 -21.50 -24.90 27.66
C LEU A 32 -21.00 -23.46 27.84
N ARG A 33 -21.04 -22.90 29.05
CA ARG A 33 -20.47 -21.57 29.34
C ARG A 33 -18.95 -21.56 29.18
N ARG A 34 -18.25 -22.60 29.66
CA ARG A 34 -16.78 -22.72 29.52
C ARG A 34 -16.38 -22.85 28.05
N GLU A 35 -17.05 -23.73 27.29
CA GLU A 35 -16.79 -23.89 25.85
C GLU A 35 -17.04 -22.58 25.08
N LEU A 36 -18.12 -21.86 25.41
CA LEU A 36 -18.45 -20.57 24.81
C LEU A 36 -17.44 -19.45 25.18
N GLU A 37 -16.83 -19.49 26.37
CA GLU A 37 -15.72 -18.60 26.73
C GLU A 37 -14.41 -18.95 26.03
N GLU A 38 -14.10 -20.24 25.86
CA GLU A 38 -12.93 -20.69 25.11
C GLU A 38 -13.04 -20.31 23.63
N GLU A 39 -14.20 -20.51 23.01
CA GLU A 39 -14.41 -20.17 21.60
C GLU A 39 -14.39 -18.65 21.37
N LYS A 40 -14.89 -17.85 22.32
CA LYS A 40 -14.72 -16.39 22.30
C LYS A 40 -13.25 -15.97 22.37
N LYS A 41 -12.42 -16.64 23.18
CA LYS A 41 -10.98 -16.36 23.26
C LYS A 41 -10.28 -16.67 21.94
N LYS A 42 -10.49 -17.87 21.37
CA LYS A 42 -9.95 -18.23 20.04
C LYS A 42 -10.41 -17.26 18.95
N SER A 43 -11.69 -16.89 18.94
CA SER A 43 -12.25 -15.92 17.99
C SER A 43 -11.55 -14.55 18.10
N ALA A 44 -11.31 -14.05 19.31
CA ALA A 44 -10.55 -12.81 19.53
C ALA A 44 -9.08 -12.95 19.07
N GLU A 45 -8.41 -14.05 19.40
CA GLU A 45 -7.03 -14.32 18.97
C GLU A 45 -6.89 -14.41 17.44
N TYR A 46 -7.85 -15.02 16.75
CA TYR A 46 -7.87 -15.07 15.28
C TYR A 46 -8.19 -13.70 14.67
N TYR A 47 -9.08 -12.92 15.28
CA TYR A 47 -9.38 -11.55 14.83
C TYR A 47 -8.15 -10.64 14.95
N ASP A 48 -7.42 -10.71 16.07
CA ASP A 48 -6.17 -9.96 16.28
C ASP A 48 -5.07 -10.39 15.29
N GLN A 49 -4.91 -11.69 15.03
CA GLN A 49 -3.98 -12.20 14.02
C GLN A 49 -4.35 -11.69 12.62
N TRP A 50 -5.63 -11.79 12.24
CA TRP A 50 -6.13 -11.30 10.95
C TRP A 50 -5.90 -9.80 10.78
N LEU A 51 -6.17 -8.99 11.81
CA LEU A 51 -5.94 -7.54 11.80
C LEU A 51 -4.45 -7.20 11.58
N ARG A 52 -3.54 -7.95 12.20
CA ARG A 52 -2.09 -7.81 11.98
C ARG A 52 -1.71 -8.19 10.54
N SER A 53 -2.17 -9.32 10.03
CA SER A 53 -1.90 -9.74 8.64
C SER A 53 -2.45 -8.75 7.60
N VAL A 54 -3.61 -8.13 7.86
CA VAL A 54 -4.16 -7.05 7.01
C VAL A 54 -3.27 -5.81 7.04
N ALA A 55 -2.74 -5.42 8.20
CA ALA A 55 -1.80 -4.30 8.33
C ALA A 55 -0.46 -4.59 7.63
N GLU A 56 0.09 -5.79 7.79
CA GLU A 56 1.29 -6.26 7.09
C GLU A 56 1.10 -6.25 5.58
N LEU A 57 -0.01 -6.78 5.06
CA LEU A 57 -0.33 -6.76 3.63
C LEU A 57 -0.45 -5.33 3.09
N ARG A 58 -1.02 -4.40 3.86
CA ARG A 58 -1.11 -2.98 3.48
C ARG A 58 0.26 -2.32 3.41
N ASN A 59 1.14 -2.60 4.38
CA ASN A 59 2.51 -2.10 4.39
C ASN A 59 3.33 -2.70 3.25
N TYR A 60 3.21 -4.00 2.99
CA TYR A 60 3.83 -4.70 1.86
C TYR A 60 3.42 -4.08 0.52
N LYS A 61 2.11 -3.89 0.27
CA LYS A 61 1.62 -3.24 -0.96
C LYS A 61 2.20 -1.84 -1.15
N LYS A 62 2.28 -1.03 -0.09
CA LYS A 62 2.90 0.29 -0.14
C LYS A 62 4.39 0.20 -0.51
N ARG A 63 5.13 -0.75 0.08
CA ARG A 63 6.55 -0.94 -0.21
C ARG A 63 6.78 -1.39 -1.66
N VAL A 64 5.99 -2.34 -2.16
CA VAL A 64 6.09 -2.84 -3.55
C VAL A 64 5.81 -1.74 -4.58
N GLU A 65 4.86 -0.84 -4.33
CA GLU A 65 4.62 0.28 -5.24
C GLU A 65 5.82 1.26 -5.26
N GLN A 66 6.42 1.54 -4.10
CA GLN A 66 7.63 2.37 -3.99
C GLN A 66 8.85 1.71 -4.66
N GLU A 67 9.06 0.41 -4.45
CA GLU A 67 10.10 -0.37 -5.14
C GLU A 67 9.90 -0.35 -6.66
N ARG A 68 8.65 -0.47 -7.14
CA ARG A 68 8.32 -0.42 -8.57
C ARG A 68 8.56 0.97 -9.18
N GLU A 69 8.25 2.03 -8.45
CA GLU A 69 8.52 3.41 -8.87
C GLU A 69 10.03 3.68 -8.93
N GLN A 70 10.80 3.23 -7.95
CA GLN A 70 12.27 3.33 -7.94
C GLN A 70 12.89 2.56 -9.10
N MET A 71 12.49 1.31 -9.35
CA MET A 71 12.98 0.53 -10.50
C MET A 71 12.69 1.21 -11.84
N ALA A 72 11.54 1.89 -11.98
CA ALA A 72 11.22 2.65 -13.19
C ALA A 72 12.13 3.88 -13.36
N GLN A 73 12.44 4.60 -12.26
CA GLN A 73 13.37 5.73 -12.27
C GLN A 73 14.82 5.31 -12.56
N GLU A 74 15.29 4.20 -11.98
CA GLU A 74 16.61 3.63 -12.24
C GLU A 74 16.77 3.11 -13.68
N ALA A 75 15.74 2.44 -14.22
CA ALA A 75 15.74 2.01 -15.61
C ALA A 75 15.77 3.20 -16.58
N ALA A 76 15.06 4.29 -16.25
CA ALA A 76 15.10 5.52 -17.03
C ALA A 76 16.48 6.21 -16.94
N SER A 77 17.07 6.34 -15.74
CA SER A 77 18.36 7.02 -15.55
C SER A 77 19.48 6.37 -16.37
N GLY A 78 19.53 5.03 -16.42
CA GLY A 78 20.52 4.29 -17.20
C GLY A 78 20.43 4.52 -18.72
N LEU A 79 19.24 4.80 -19.25
CA LEU A 79 19.05 5.21 -20.65
C LEU A 79 19.44 6.69 -20.83
N LEU A 80 18.97 7.56 -19.94
CA LEU A 80 19.16 9.01 -20.04
C LEU A 80 20.66 9.39 -19.95
N LEU A 81 21.43 8.74 -19.08
CA LEU A 81 22.89 8.90 -19.00
C LEU A 81 23.61 8.60 -20.32
N ARG A 82 23.06 7.69 -21.16
CA ARG A 82 23.61 7.39 -22.49
C ARG A 82 23.15 8.36 -23.58
N LEU A 83 22.09 9.14 -23.31
CA LEU A 83 21.60 10.19 -24.20
C LEU A 83 22.32 11.54 -23.97
N LEU A 84 22.87 11.78 -22.77
CA LEU A 84 23.59 13.03 -22.47
C LEU A 84 24.77 13.30 -23.44
N PRO A 85 25.68 12.35 -23.76
CA PRO A 85 26.74 12.62 -24.75
C PRO A 85 26.21 12.99 -26.14
N ILE A 86 25.03 12.49 -26.52
CA ILE A 86 24.39 12.83 -27.79
C ILE A 86 23.86 14.27 -27.75
N LEU A 87 23.32 14.72 -26.60
CA LEU A 87 22.95 16.11 -26.37
C LEU A 87 24.19 17.02 -26.43
N ASP A 88 25.29 16.64 -25.78
CA ASP A 88 26.56 17.38 -25.81
C ASP A 88 27.11 17.50 -27.25
N ASP A 89 26.99 16.46 -28.06
CA ASP A 89 27.37 16.49 -29.48
C ASP A 89 26.43 17.36 -30.33
N PHE A 90 25.14 17.43 -30.01
CA PHE A 90 24.23 18.41 -30.61
C PHE A 90 24.65 19.85 -30.26
N GLU A 91 24.97 20.13 -29.00
CA GLU A 91 25.45 21.45 -28.56
C GLU A 91 26.77 21.82 -29.26
N ARG A 92 27.73 20.89 -29.33
CA ARG A 92 29.00 21.04 -30.05
C ARG A 92 28.77 21.32 -31.54
N ALA A 93 27.87 20.60 -32.19
CA ALA A 93 27.55 20.81 -33.60
C ALA A 93 26.86 22.16 -33.85
N LEU A 94 25.93 22.57 -32.99
CA LEU A 94 25.25 23.86 -33.07
C LEU A 94 26.20 25.03 -32.80
N ALA A 95 27.14 24.90 -31.88
CA ALA A 95 28.14 25.93 -31.56
C ALA A 95 29.16 26.17 -32.70
N VAL A 96 29.35 25.19 -33.58
CA VAL A 96 30.29 25.26 -34.71
C VAL A 96 29.64 25.82 -35.99
N LEU A 97 28.31 25.97 -36.05
CA LEU A 97 27.59 26.47 -37.25
C LEU A 97 28.08 27.86 -37.70
N PRO A 98 28.75 27.98 -38.87
CA PRO A 98 29.26 29.27 -39.33
C PRO A 98 28.18 30.14 -40.00
N ASP A 99 27.93 31.30 -39.39
CA ASP A 99 27.20 32.47 -39.91
C ASP A 99 25.71 32.32 -40.30
N GLU A 100 25.04 33.48 -40.30
CA GLU A 100 23.63 33.72 -40.69
C GLU A 100 23.22 33.18 -42.08
N LYS A 101 24.18 32.74 -42.89
CA LYS A 101 23.94 32.14 -44.20
C LYS A 101 23.45 30.70 -44.10
N LEU A 102 23.90 29.93 -43.10
CA LEU A 102 23.44 28.56 -42.88
C LEU A 102 22.04 28.52 -42.23
N LEU A 103 21.69 29.50 -41.40
CA LEU A 103 20.33 29.64 -40.84
C LEU A 103 19.22 29.76 -41.91
N ARG A 104 19.57 30.03 -43.18
CA ARG A 104 18.64 30.08 -44.31
C ARG A 104 18.18 28.71 -44.80
N PHE A 105 18.80 27.63 -44.37
CA PHE A 105 18.38 26.28 -44.72
C PHE A 105 17.36 25.75 -43.71
N SER A 106 16.14 25.47 -44.17
CA SER A 106 15.00 25.04 -43.34
C SER A 106 15.25 23.76 -42.51
N TRP A 107 16.20 22.92 -42.91
CA TRP A 107 16.58 21.75 -42.11
C TRP A 107 17.33 22.12 -40.82
N ILE A 108 18.07 23.23 -40.80
CA ILE A 108 18.78 23.74 -39.60
C ILE A 108 17.76 24.27 -38.58
N GLU A 109 16.71 24.97 -39.03
CA GLU A 109 15.58 25.35 -38.17
C GLU A 109 14.88 24.12 -37.58
N GLY A 110 14.68 23.07 -38.38
CA GLY A 110 14.13 21.79 -37.93
C GLY A 110 14.98 21.13 -36.84
N VAL A 111 16.31 21.08 -37.01
CA VAL A 111 17.24 20.54 -36.00
C VAL A 111 17.24 21.39 -34.72
N MET A 112 17.25 22.72 -34.82
CA MET A 112 17.13 23.61 -33.65
C MET A 112 15.80 23.41 -32.91
N LEU A 113 14.70 23.14 -33.60
CA LEU A 113 13.40 22.86 -32.98
C LEU A 113 13.42 21.52 -32.23
N ILE A 114 14.08 20.50 -32.76
CA ILE A 114 14.28 19.21 -32.08
C ILE A 114 15.14 19.42 -30.82
N TYR A 115 16.29 20.10 -30.95
CA TYR A 115 17.16 20.42 -29.82
C TYR A 115 16.40 21.19 -28.72
N ARG A 116 15.62 22.22 -29.05
CA ARG A 116 14.81 22.97 -28.05
C ARG A 116 13.74 22.15 -27.35
N ARG A 117 13.22 21.08 -27.98
CA ARG A 117 12.23 20.17 -27.37
C ARG A 117 12.86 19.09 -26.50
N LEU A 118 14.14 18.80 -26.70
CA LEU A 118 14.83 17.71 -26.02
C LEU A 118 14.98 17.98 -24.49
N PRO A 119 15.48 19.14 -24.01
CA PRO A 119 15.46 19.48 -22.58
C PRO A 119 14.07 19.39 -21.95
N ALA A 120 13.03 19.94 -22.58
CA ALA A 120 11.66 19.87 -22.06
C ALA A 120 11.13 18.42 -21.94
N THR A 121 11.65 17.50 -22.75
CA THR A 121 11.32 16.07 -22.69
C THR A 121 12.11 15.37 -21.57
N LEU A 122 13.37 15.77 -21.33
CA LEU A 122 14.18 15.30 -20.20
C LEU A 122 13.58 15.78 -18.85
N GLU A 123 13.08 17.01 -18.79
CA GLU A 123 12.41 17.57 -17.60
C GLU A 123 11.14 16.81 -17.20
N GLN A 124 10.37 16.32 -18.18
CA GLN A 124 9.20 15.46 -17.93
C GLN A 124 9.58 14.12 -17.31
N HIS A 125 10.81 13.65 -17.51
CA HIS A 125 11.37 12.45 -16.89
C HIS A 125 12.18 12.76 -15.61
N GLY A 126 12.05 13.96 -15.06
CA GLY A 126 12.68 14.38 -13.80
C GLY A 126 14.13 14.88 -13.92
N LEU A 127 14.71 14.93 -15.12
CA LEU A 127 16.06 15.46 -15.32
C LEU A 127 16.06 16.96 -15.62
N ARG A 128 16.85 17.73 -14.88
CA ARG A 128 17.10 19.15 -15.12
C ARG A 128 18.59 19.41 -15.23
N ALA A 129 18.96 20.32 -16.12
CA ALA A 129 20.33 20.83 -16.17
C ALA A 129 20.66 21.54 -14.85
N MET A 130 21.86 21.30 -14.32
CA MET A 130 22.33 21.99 -13.12
C MET A 130 22.89 23.36 -13.50
N GLU A 131 22.38 24.42 -12.88
CA GLU A 131 22.96 25.76 -12.97
C GLU A 131 24.28 25.83 -12.19
N THR A 132 25.40 25.61 -12.88
CA THR A 132 26.75 25.59 -12.26
C THR A 132 27.43 26.95 -12.26
N VAL A 133 27.25 27.74 -13.32
CA VAL A 133 27.94 29.04 -13.51
C VAL A 133 27.50 30.04 -12.43
N GLY A 134 28.47 30.50 -11.63
CA GLY A 134 28.24 31.49 -10.56
C GLY A 134 27.77 30.93 -9.22
N LYS A 135 27.60 29.61 -9.08
CA LYS A 135 27.31 28.96 -7.80
C LYS A 135 28.59 28.48 -7.10
N PRO A 136 28.60 28.36 -5.76
CA PRO A 136 29.72 27.75 -5.05
C PRO A 136 29.93 26.31 -5.52
N PHE A 137 31.20 25.87 -5.55
CA PHE A 137 31.56 24.52 -5.93
C PHE A 137 31.17 23.52 -4.84
N ASP A 138 30.44 22.46 -5.21
CA ASP A 138 30.08 21.35 -4.33
C ASP A 138 30.60 20.03 -4.93
N PRO A 139 31.54 19.32 -4.26
CA PRO A 139 32.07 18.03 -4.74
C PRO A 139 31.02 16.93 -4.95
N TYR A 140 29.81 17.05 -4.38
CA TYR A 140 28.73 16.08 -4.60
C TYR A 140 28.00 16.27 -5.94
N PHE A 141 28.09 17.48 -6.54
CA PHE A 141 27.34 17.84 -7.75
C PHE A 141 28.22 18.31 -8.91
N HIS A 142 29.44 18.78 -8.63
CA HIS A 142 30.34 19.35 -9.62
C HIS A 142 31.64 18.55 -9.69
N GLU A 143 32.06 18.17 -10.90
CA GLU A 143 33.41 17.69 -11.17
C GLU A 143 34.33 18.88 -11.46
N ALA A 144 35.50 18.91 -10.84
CA ALA A 144 36.55 19.90 -11.13
C ALA A 144 37.58 19.28 -12.08
N VAL A 145 37.83 19.96 -13.20
CA VAL A 145 38.72 19.55 -14.30
C VAL A 145 39.76 20.64 -14.57
#